data_AF-L9Y4F1-F1
#
_entry.id   AF-L9Y4F1-F1
#
_cell.length_a   1.000
_cell.length_b   1.000
_cell.length_c   1.000
_cell.angle_alpha   90.00
_cell.angle_beta   90.00
_cell.angle_gamma   90.00
#
_symmetry.space_group_name_H-M   'P 1'
#
loop_
_entity.id
_entity.type
_entity.pdbx_description
1 polymer ?
#
loop_
_entity_poly.entity_id
_entity_poly.type
_entity_poly.pdbx_seq_one_letter_code
_entity_poly.pdbx_strand_id
1 'polypeptide(L)'
;MGVSLSSLLEDGSMNGSNSRTGIDVVRRPDDAPALIAYVDRDTAPPVDRGDEAPLAVVHTHATLTAAATAGASLGREETDDVTGNLASHCSGLPLSNPIEFMYGASATLAEGGRYHPIAEPDSETIRSLIVTADIDRTFLTPQQYRDLRASDLPADDYDLTVVESASAAIGGQPGDTGGVGDAVRLFGLPETGLTHCRTPADLESETIGTPLADVRARVRERADGDELAIAGPALMDGYFERSALTDEATETIDGDRWIATGVPVRSRNDEIVLATGTEATRAASTR
;
A
#
# COMPACT_ATOMS: atom_id res chain seq x y z
N MET A 1 3.24 -26.21 16.55
CA MET A 1 2.92 -27.43 15.78
C MET A 1 2.51 -26.98 14.40
N GLY A 2 3.38 -27.14 13.40
CA GLY A 2 3.04 -26.86 12.00
C GLY A 2 2.99 -28.17 11.23
N VAL A 3 1.99 -28.33 10.36
CA VAL A 3 1.98 -29.38 9.34
C VAL A 3 2.68 -28.79 8.12
N SER A 4 3.60 -29.51 7.49
CA SER A 4 4.22 -29.01 6.26
C SER A 4 3.17 -28.92 5.15
N LEU A 5 3.28 -27.89 4.29
CA LEU A 5 2.37 -27.73 3.15
C LEU A 5 2.35 -28.98 2.26
N SER A 6 3.50 -29.65 2.08
CA SER A 6 3.57 -30.94 1.37
C SER A 6 2.68 -32.00 2.00
N SER A 7 2.71 -32.16 3.32
CA SER A 7 1.86 -33.11 4.04
C SER A 7 0.39 -32.73 3.98
N LEU A 8 0.05 -31.44 3.95
CA LEU A 8 -1.33 -30.98 3.79
C LEU A 8 -1.86 -31.22 2.36
N LEU A 9 -1.02 -31.01 1.35
CA LEU A 9 -1.38 -31.24 -0.06
C LEU A 9 -1.53 -32.74 -0.38
N GLU A 10 -0.73 -33.59 0.27
CA GLU A 10 -0.75 -35.06 0.11
C GLU A 10 -1.83 -35.74 0.98
N ASP A 11 -2.40 -35.04 1.96
CA ASP A 11 -3.47 -35.56 2.81
C ASP A 11 -4.81 -35.56 2.06
N GLY A 12 -5.09 -36.67 1.36
CA GLY A 12 -6.35 -36.88 0.66
C GLY A 12 -7.61 -36.88 1.54
N SER A 13 -7.47 -36.87 2.87
CA SER A 13 -8.60 -36.68 3.79
C SER A 13 -8.99 -35.20 3.95
N MET A 14 -8.05 -34.28 3.74
CA MET A 14 -8.25 -32.83 3.72
C MET A 14 -8.34 -32.26 2.29
N ASN A 15 -7.47 -32.73 1.39
CA ASN A 15 -7.27 -32.21 0.05
C ASN A 15 -7.60 -33.26 -1.04
N GLY A 16 -8.88 -33.42 -1.36
CA GLY A 16 -9.33 -34.40 -2.35
C GLY A 16 -10.82 -34.34 -2.64
N SER A 17 -11.25 -34.91 -3.76
CA SER A 17 -12.65 -34.85 -4.26
C SER A 17 -13.71 -35.48 -3.35
N ASN A 18 -13.28 -36.16 -2.27
CA ASN A 18 -14.13 -36.76 -1.24
C ASN A 18 -13.82 -36.22 0.18
N SER A 19 -13.09 -35.10 0.32
CA SER A 19 -12.80 -34.52 1.64
C SER A 19 -14.10 -34.04 2.29
N ARG A 20 -14.25 -34.28 3.60
CA ARG A 20 -15.42 -33.83 4.38
C ARG A 20 -15.46 -32.31 4.59
N THR A 21 -14.34 -31.62 4.34
CA THR A 21 -14.20 -30.17 4.53
C THR A 21 -14.61 -29.38 3.30
N GLY A 22 -14.57 -29.99 2.10
CA GLY A 22 -14.85 -29.30 0.84
C GLY A 22 -13.78 -28.27 0.45
N ILE A 23 -12.60 -28.31 1.08
CA ILE A 23 -11.48 -27.42 0.80
C ILE A 23 -10.53 -28.14 -0.17
N ASP A 24 -10.34 -27.58 -1.37
CA ASP A 24 -9.35 -28.02 -2.34
C ASP A 24 -8.19 -27.01 -2.35
N VAL A 25 -7.05 -27.42 -1.82
CA VAL A 25 -5.82 -26.64 -1.78
C VAL A 25 -4.99 -27.03 -3.00
N VAL A 26 -4.94 -26.14 -3.98
CA VAL A 26 -4.20 -26.35 -5.22
C VAL A 26 -2.97 -25.44 -5.26
N ARG A 27 -1.82 -26.00 -5.65
CA ARG A 27 -0.62 -25.21 -5.89
C ARG A 27 -0.79 -24.36 -7.15
N ARG A 28 -0.55 -23.06 -7.03
CA ARG A 28 -0.48 -22.11 -8.14
C ARG A 28 0.98 -21.70 -8.37
N PRO A 29 1.37 -21.35 -9.60
CA PRO A 29 2.67 -20.76 -9.86
C PRO A 29 2.72 -19.31 -9.35
N ASP A 30 3.93 -18.79 -9.11
CA ASP A 30 4.10 -17.47 -8.50
C ASP A 30 3.62 -16.31 -9.39
N ASP A 31 3.59 -16.52 -10.70
CA ASP A 31 3.10 -15.57 -11.72
C ASP A 31 1.58 -15.67 -11.95
N ALA A 32 0.88 -16.62 -11.33
CA ALA A 32 -0.57 -16.68 -11.44
C ALA A 32 -1.24 -15.54 -10.66
N PRO A 33 -2.37 -15.01 -11.16
CA PRO A 33 -3.19 -14.05 -10.42
C PRO A 33 -3.60 -14.60 -9.04
N ALA A 34 -3.37 -13.80 -8.00
CA ALA A 34 -3.65 -14.13 -6.62
C ALA A 34 -4.64 -13.16 -5.96
N LEU A 35 -4.65 -11.89 -6.40
CA LEU A 35 -5.59 -10.87 -5.95
C LEU A 35 -6.04 -10.01 -7.15
N ILE A 36 -7.34 -9.73 -7.22
CA ILE A 36 -7.90 -8.72 -8.12
C ILE A 36 -8.55 -7.66 -7.23
N ALA A 37 -7.90 -6.51 -7.12
CA ALA A 37 -8.36 -5.39 -6.31
C ALA A 37 -9.19 -4.42 -7.16
N TYR A 38 -10.47 -4.29 -6.83
CA TYR A 38 -11.34 -3.31 -7.46
C TYR A 38 -11.16 -1.96 -6.78
N VAL A 39 -10.68 -0.98 -7.52
CA VAL A 39 -10.35 0.35 -7.01
C VAL A 39 -11.20 1.39 -7.71
N ASP A 40 -11.80 2.24 -6.90
CA ASP A 40 -12.50 3.42 -7.39
C ASP A 40 -11.46 4.53 -7.58
N ARG A 41 -11.31 5.03 -8.82
CA ARG A 41 -10.41 6.15 -9.11
C ARG A 41 -11.24 7.42 -9.21
N ASP A 42 -11.29 8.19 -8.12
CA ASP A 42 -11.82 9.56 -8.09
C ASP A 42 -10.97 10.57 -8.88
N THR A 43 -9.80 10.19 -9.44
CA THR A 43 -8.80 11.15 -9.93
C THR A 43 -8.22 10.87 -11.32
N ALA A 44 -8.77 9.95 -12.11
CA ALA A 44 -8.37 9.87 -13.52
C ALA A 44 -9.11 10.95 -14.34
N PRO A 45 -8.43 11.76 -15.17
CA PRO A 45 -9.13 12.63 -16.10
C PRO A 45 -10.03 11.79 -17.03
N PRO A 46 -11.13 12.35 -17.53
CA PRO A 46 -12.10 11.64 -18.35
C PRO A 46 -11.51 11.37 -19.73
N VAL A 47 -10.63 10.35 -19.84
CA VAL A 47 -10.26 9.79 -21.13
C VAL A 47 -11.46 8.97 -21.58
N ASP A 48 -12.37 9.64 -22.31
CA ASP A 48 -13.45 9.06 -23.13
C ASP A 48 -13.98 7.71 -22.60
N ARG A 49 -14.38 7.70 -21.31
CA ARG A 49 -14.75 6.48 -20.59
C ARG A 49 -16.15 6.07 -21.01
N GLY A 50 -16.21 5.12 -21.94
CA GLY A 50 -17.42 4.34 -22.20
C GLY A 50 -17.86 3.42 -21.05
N ASP A 51 -17.08 3.30 -19.97
CA ASP A 51 -17.42 2.47 -18.80
C ASP A 51 -17.09 3.18 -17.48
N GLU A 52 -18.13 3.51 -16.71
CA GLU A 52 -18.11 3.97 -15.31
C GLU A 52 -17.65 2.87 -14.31
N ALA A 53 -17.14 1.74 -14.80
CA ALA A 53 -16.79 0.58 -13.99
C ALA A 53 -15.46 0.78 -13.22
N PRO A 54 -15.36 0.25 -11.98
CA PRO A 54 -14.14 0.31 -11.19
C PRO A 54 -12.97 -0.37 -11.90
N LEU A 55 -11.75 0.13 -11.69
CA LEU A 55 -10.55 -0.50 -12.24
C LEU A 55 -10.20 -1.72 -11.41
N ALA A 56 -9.85 -2.82 -12.07
CA ALA A 56 -9.48 -4.07 -11.43
C ALA A 56 -7.96 -4.29 -11.56
N VAL A 57 -7.22 -4.06 -10.49
CA VAL A 57 -5.76 -4.20 -10.42
C VAL A 57 -5.41 -5.64 -10.06
N VAL A 58 -4.64 -6.31 -10.90
CA VAL A 58 -4.25 -7.72 -10.72
C VAL A 58 -2.89 -7.79 -10.02
N HIS A 59 -2.79 -8.62 -8.99
CA HIS A 59 -1.53 -8.96 -8.32
C HIS A 59 -1.32 -10.48 -8.39
N THR A 60 -0.07 -10.90 -8.57
CA THR A 60 0.31 -12.32 -8.61
C THR A 60 0.70 -12.81 -7.22
N HIS A 61 0.90 -14.11 -7.07
CA HIS A 61 1.42 -14.68 -5.83
C HIS A 61 2.81 -14.12 -5.47
N ALA A 62 3.67 -13.88 -6.46
CA ALA A 62 4.97 -13.26 -6.28
C ALA A 62 4.85 -11.85 -5.70
N THR A 63 3.94 -11.03 -6.23
CA THR A 63 3.80 -9.63 -5.81
C THR A 63 3.16 -9.52 -4.43
N LEU A 64 2.21 -10.41 -4.09
CA LEU A 64 1.67 -10.51 -2.73
C LEU A 64 2.75 -10.95 -1.73
N THR A 65 3.59 -11.92 -2.09
CA THR A 65 4.68 -12.39 -1.23
C THR A 65 5.69 -11.29 -0.99
N ALA A 66 6.11 -10.59 -2.03
CA ALA A 66 7.03 -9.46 -1.92
C ALA A 66 6.46 -8.35 -1.02
N ALA A 67 5.18 -8.00 -1.21
CA ALA A 67 4.51 -7.01 -0.38
C ALA A 67 4.37 -7.46 1.09
N ALA A 68 4.09 -8.74 1.34
CA ALA A 68 4.03 -9.29 2.69
C ALA A 68 5.40 -9.26 3.39
N THR A 69 6.48 -9.60 2.68
CA THR A 69 7.86 -9.52 3.19
C THR A 69 8.28 -8.07 3.47
N ALA A 70 8.01 -7.15 2.55
CA ALA A 70 8.25 -5.73 2.76
C ALA A 70 7.42 -5.21 3.96
N GLY A 71 6.14 -5.59 4.00
CA GLY A 71 5.21 -5.29 5.07
C GLY A 71 5.72 -5.74 6.43
N ALA A 72 6.24 -6.96 6.56
CA ALA A 72 6.79 -7.46 7.82
C ALA A 72 7.97 -6.60 8.34
N SER A 73 8.68 -5.92 7.45
CA SER A 73 9.88 -5.15 7.79
C SER A 73 9.60 -3.67 8.10
N LEU A 74 8.38 -3.17 7.86
CA LEU A 74 8.01 -1.77 8.12
C LEU A 74 8.06 -1.45 9.63
N GLY A 75 8.62 -0.29 9.98
CA GLY A 75 8.68 0.20 11.37
C GLY A 75 9.82 -0.38 12.22
N ARG A 76 10.65 -1.27 11.67
CA ARG A 76 11.72 -1.98 12.41
C ARG A 76 13.09 -1.32 12.44
N GLU A 77 13.27 -0.17 11.78
CA GLU A 77 14.62 0.41 11.59
C GLU A 77 15.22 1.06 12.85
N GLU A 78 14.44 1.28 13.91
CA GLU A 78 14.91 1.99 15.13
C GLU A 78 15.05 1.12 16.39
N THR A 79 14.64 -0.15 16.36
CA THR A 79 14.76 -1.02 17.54
C THR A 79 15.90 -2.04 17.36
N ASP A 80 16.84 -2.08 18.32
CA ASP A 80 17.97 -3.02 18.38
C ASP A 80 17.55 -4.51 18.39
N ASP A 81 16.25 -4.79 18.41
CA ASP A 81 15.67 -6.13 18.34
C ASP A 81 15.18 -6.46 16.91
N VAL A 82 16.14 -6.61 16.01
CA VAL A 82 15.97 -7.03 14.60
C VAL A 82 15.36 -8.44 14.48
N THR A 83 14.97 -9.08 15.60
CA THR A 83 14.49 -10.47 15.66
C THR A 83 13.00 -10.62 15.98
N GLY A 84 12.29 -9.55 16.30
CA GLY A 84 10.87 -9.63 16.65
C GLY A 84 9.96 -9.75 15.43
N ASN A 85 9.40 -10.93 15.16
CA ASN A 85 8.34 -11.14 14.14
C ASN A 85 7.14 -10.20 14.37
N LEU A 86 6.39 -9.87 13.30
CA LEU A 86 5.22 -8.99 13.40
C LEU A 86 4.11 -9.82 14.06
N ALA A 87 3.96 -9.69 15.37
CA ALA A 87 3.16 -10.59 16.18
C ALA A 87 1.69 -10.15 16.25
N SER A 88 1.42 -8.86 16.05
CA SER A 88 0.09 -8.27 16.20
C SER A 88 -0.08 -7.03 15.33
N HIS A 89 -1.08 -7.00 14.46
CA HIS A 89 -1.41 -5.86 13.60
C HIS A 89 -2.90 -5.56 13.65
N CYS A 90 -3.25 -4.27 13.68
CA CYS A 90 -4.61 -3.82 13.41
C CYS A 90 -4.60 -2.69 12.38
N SER A 91 -5.77 -2.41 11.81
CA SER A 91 -5.89 -1.38 10.78
C SER A 91 -7.23 -0.68 10.84
N GLY A 92 -7.18 0.64 10.67
CA GLY A 92 -8.34 1.47 10.39
C GLY A 92 -8.78 1.39 8.92
N LEU A 93 -7.99 0.78 8.04
CA LEU A 93 -8.31 0.59 6.63
C LEU A 93 -9.12 -0.70 6.45
N PRO A 94 -10.12 -0.72 5.54
CA PRO A 94 -10.85 -1.95 5.24
C PRO A 94 -9.96 -2.95 4.50
N LEU A 95 -10.20 -4.25 4.66
CA LEU A 95 -9.50 -5.31 3.91
C LEU A 95 -9.73 -5.25 2.39
N SER A 96 -10.74 -4.52 1.93
CA SER A 96 -10.91 -4.22 0.50
C SER A 96 -9.86 -3.24 -0.04
N ASN A 97 -9.15 -2.52 0.84
CA ASN A 97 -7.99 -1.74 0.46
C ASN A 97 -6.81 -2.70 0.20
N PRO A 98 -6.27 -2.74 -1.03
CA PRO A 98 -5.20 -3.68 -1.36
C PRO A 98 -3.92 -3.44 -0.56
N ILE A 99 -3.64 -2.20 -0.15
CA ILE A 99 -2.46 -1.89 0.67
C ILE A 99 -2.56 -2.56 2.04
N GLU A 100 -3.72 -2.45 2.69
CA GLU A 100 -3.96 -3.13 3.98
C GLU A 100 -3.87 -4.65 3.82
N PHE A 101 -4.53 -5.19 2.82
CA PHE A 101 -4.50 -6.62 2.58
C PHE A 101 -3.07 -7.15 2.34
N MET A 102 -2.28 -6.45 1.51
CA MET A 102 -0.95 -6.88 1.08
C MET A 102 0.12 -6.68 2.15
N TYR A 103 0.17 -5.50 2.79
CA TYR A 103 1.24 -5.10 3.71
C TYR A 103 0.88 -5.23 5.18
N GLY A 104 -0.42 -5.23 5.51
CA GLY A 104 -0.96 -5.38 6.85
C GLY A 104 -1.30 -6.83 7.15
N ALA A 105 -2.47 -7.27 6.69
CA ALA A 105 -3.00 -8.60 6.96
C ALA A 105 -2.10 -9.74 6.44
N SER A 106 -1.70 -9.71 5.17
CA SER A 106 -0.88 -10.79 4.58
C SER A 106 0.50 -10.88 5.22
N ALA A 107 1.15 -9.74 5.50
CA ALA A 107 2.43 -9.70 6.21
C ALA A 107 2.32 -10.33 7.61
N THR A 108 1.31 -9.91 8.38
CA THR A 108 1.09 -10.41 9.75
C THR A 108 0.83 -11.91 9.75
N LEU A 109 -0.02 -12.39 8.85
CA LEU A 109 -0.37 -13.80 8.77
C LEU A 109 0.81 -14.66 8.26
N ALA A 110 1.61 -14.14 7.31
CA ALA A 110 2.80 -14.83 6.82
C ALA A 110 3.88 -15.01 7.90
N GLU A 111 4.01 -14.03 8.81
CA GLU A 111 4.90 -14.09 9.98
C GLU A 111 4.35 -14.94 11.14
N GLY A 112 3.13 -15.47 11.00
CA GLY A 112 2.44 -16.23 12.05
C GLY A 112 1.85 -15.38 13.17
N GLY A 113 1.70 -14.08 12.95
CA GLY A 113 1.12 -13.12 13.88
C GLY A 113 -0.41 -13.13 13.92
N ARG A 114 -0.96 -12.19 14.69
CA ARG A 114 -2.40 -12.01 14.91
C ARG A 114 -2.88 -10.77 14.17
N TYR A 115 -3.76 -10.96 13.20
CA TYR A 115 -4.46 -9.87 12.54
C TYR A 115 -5.76 -9.56 13.29
N HIS A 116 -5.96 -8.30 13.69
CA HIS A 116 -7.14 -7.83 14.41
C HIS A 116 -8.05 -7.01 13.48
N PRO A 117 -9.06 -7.62 12.83
CA PRO A 117 -9.98 -6.89 11.97
C PRO A 117 -10.86 -5.94 12.79
N ILE A 118 -11.05 -4.73 12.28
CA ILE A 118 -11.95 -3.73 12.86
C ILE A 118 -13.13 -3.56 11.91
N ALA A 119 -14.33 -3.98 12.34
CA ALA A 119 -15.53 -3.91 11.51
C ALA A 119 -15.97 -2.46 11.24
N GLU A 120 -15.90 -1.62 12.27
CA GLU A 120 -16.23 -0.21 12.24
C GLU A 120 -15.03 0.57 12.83
N PRO A 121 -14.14 1.11 11.99
CA PRO A 121 -12.86 1.67 12.44
C PRO A 121 -13.01 3.13 12.89
N ASP A 122 -13.81 3.34 13.93
CA ASP A 122 -13.86 4.61 14.66
C ASP A 122 -12.67 4.73 15.65
N SER A 123 -12.38 5.97 16.05
CA SER A 123 -11.22 6.28 16.89
C SER A 123 -11.28 5.63 18.28
N GLU A 124 -12.47 5.46 18.86
CA GLU A 124 -12.61 4.81 20.17
C GLU A 124 -12.33 3.32 20.07
N THR A 125 -12.87 2.66 19.04
CA THR A 125 -12.65 1.24 18.76
C THR A 125 -11.19 0.95 18.47
N ILE A 126 -10.55 1.75 17.60
CA ILE A 126 -9.12 1.62 17.30
C ILE A 126 -8.28 1.80 18.56
N ARG A 127 -8.54 2.87 19.32
CA ARG A 127 -7.82 3.14 20.59
C ARG A 127 -7.98 2.00 21.59
N SER A 128 -9.20 1.51 21.79
CA SER A 128 -9.49 0.42 22.71
C SER A 128 -8.69 -0.83 22.34
N LEU A 129 -8.62 -1.15 21.05
CA LEU A 129 -7.87 -2.30 20.57
C LEU A 129 -6.36 -2.15 20.77
N ILE A 130 -5.79 -0.99 20.42
CA ILE A 130 -4.36 -0.68 20.64
C ILE A 130 -3.98 -0.89 22.11
N VAL A 131 -4.79 -0.37 23.03
CA VAL A 131 -4.53 -0.45 24.48
C VAL A 131 -4.71 -1.87 25.04
N THR A 132 -5.62 -2.67 24.49
CA THR A 132 -6.02 -3.96 25.10
C THR A 132 -5.43 -5.19 24.43
N ALA A 133 -4.96 -5.09 23.18
CA ALA A 133 -4.57 -6.25 22.37
C ALA A 133 -3.07 -6.37 22.09
N ASP A 134 -2.23 -5.52 22.69
CA ASP A 134 -0.78 -5.52 22.48
C ASP A 134 -0.45 -5.47 20.98
N ILE A 135 -0.90 -4.38 20.34
CA ILE A 135 -0.77 -4.18 18.90
C ILE A 135 0.64 -3.64 18.61
N ASP A 136 1.41 -4.37 17.80
CA ASP A 136 2.76 -3.96 17.41
C ASP A 136 2.73 -2.85 16.38
N ARG A 137 1.71 -2.85 15.50
CA ARG A 137 1.57 -1.89 14.41
C ARG A 137 0.13 -1.59 14.06
N THR A 138 -0.15 -0.32 13.81
CA THR A 138 -1.46 0.14 13.34
C THR A 138 -1.36 0.94 12.04
N PHE A 139 -2.10 0.53 11.01
CA PHE A 139 -2.31 1.37 9.83
C PHE A 139 -3.54 2.25 9.97
N LEU A 140 -3.41 3.54 9.63
CA LEU A 140 -4.46 4.54 9.77
C LEU A 140 -4.58 5.37 8.49
N THR A 141 -5.79 5.84 8.20
CA THR A 141 -5.96 6.97 7.27
C THR A 141 -5.51 8.29 7.94
N PRO A 142 -5.19 9.34 7.16
CA PRO A 142 -4.86 10.64 7.73
C PRO A 142 -5.96 11.20 8.66
N GLN A 143 -7.24 10.97 8.34
CA GLN A 143 -8.36 11.40 9.17
C GLN A 143 -8.37 10.66 10.51
N GLN A 144 -8.29 9.32 10.48
CA GLN A 144 -8.28 8.51 11.70
C GLN A 144 -7.10 8.85 12.62
N TYR A 145 -5.92 9.10 12.06
CA TYR A 145 -4.78 9.53 12.85
C TYR A 145 -5.03 10.87 13.57
N ARG A 146 -5.63 11.85 12.89
CA ARG A 146 -6.02 13.13 13.50
C ARG A 146 -7.04 12.93 14.61
N ASP A 147 -8.05 12.10 14.38
CA ASP A 147 -9.11 11.86 15.36
C ASP A 147 -8.56 11.12 16.59
N LEU A 148 -7.62 10.19 16.40
CA LEU A 148 -6.91 9.52 17.49
C LEU A 148 -6.02 10.48 18.28
N ARG A 149 -5.30 11.38 17.61
CA ARG A 149 -4.49 12.42 18.26
C ARG A 149 -5.33 13.41 19.07
N ALA A 150 -6.58 13.66 18.65
CA ALA A 150 -7.51 14.50 19.39
C ALA A 150 -8.11 13.78 20.62
N SER A 151 -8.07 12.45 20.65
CA SER A 151 -8.32 11.67 21.86
C SER A 151 -7.03 11.62 22.69
N ASP A 152 -7.07 11.67 24.02
CA ASP A 152 -5.89 11.68 24.91
C ASP A 152 -5.07 10.36 24.88
N LEU A 153 -4.84 9.76 23.71
CA LEU A 153 -3.94 8.64 23.50
C LEU A 153 -2.51 9.20 23.36
N PRO A 154 -1.56 8.82 24.23
CA PRO A 154 -0.16 9.15 24.03
C PRO A 154 0.34 8.40 22.78
N ALA A 155 0.37 9.09 21.65
CA ALA A 155 0.75 8.48 20.37
C ALA A 155 2.21 8.03 20.34
N ASP A 156 3.08 8.63 21.16
CA ASP A 156 4.50 8.31 21.26
C ASP A 156 4.76 6.90 21.86
N ASP A 157 3.75 6.30 22.50
CA ASP A 157 3.83 4.97 23.11
C ASP A 157 3.45 3.84 22.14
N TYR A 158 2.99 4.16 20.92
CA TYR A 158 2.43 3.20 19.96
C TYR A 158 2.95 3.41 18.53
N ASP A 159 3.20 2.33 17.79
CA ASP A 159 3.56 2.41 16.37
C ASP A 159 2.30 2.70 15.52
N LEU A 160 2.04 4.00 15.34
CA LEU A 160 0.96 4.53 14.51
C LEU A 160 1.51 4.96 13.16
N THR A 161 1.18 4.21 12.12
CA THR A 161 1.62 4.49 10.76
C THR A 161 0.45 4.97 9.90
N VAL A 162 0.63 6.11 9.23
CA VAL A 162 -0.39 6.68 8.35
C VAL A 162 -0.19 6.16 6.93
N VAL A 163 -1.20 5.54 6.35
CA VAL A 163 -1.18 5.11 4.94
C VAL A 163 -1.88 6.16 4.08
N GLU A 164 -1.12 6.77 3.16
CA GLU A 164 -1.61 7.80 2.24
C GLU A 164 -1.84 7.23 0.85
N SER A 165 -3.04 7.48 0.31
CA SER A 165 -3.24 7.42 -1.14
C SER A 165 -2.46 8.55 -1.80
N ALA A 166 -1.88 8.29 -2.97
CA ALA A 166 -1.20 9.35 -3.71
C ALA A 166 -2.11 10.54 -4.07
N SER A 167 -3.43 10.31 -4.23
CA SER A 167 -4.40 11.41 -4.41
C SER A 167 -4.50 12.34 -3.20
N ALA A 168 -4.37 11.80 -1.98
CA ALA A 168 -4.36 12.58 -0.75
C ALA A 168 -3.04 13.37 -0.58
N ALA A 169 -1.92 12.81 -1.07
CA ALA A 169 -0.62 13.47 -1.05
C ALA A 169 -0.53 14.68 -2.00
N ILE A 170 -1.17 14.62 -3.17
CA ILE A 170 -1.23 15.73 -4.15
C ILE A 170 -2.23 16.81 -3.72
N GLY A 171 -3.32 16.40 -3.06
CA GLY A 171 -4.47 17.24 -2.71
C GLY A 171 -4.38 17.94 -1.36
N GLY A 172 -3.27 17.84 -0.62
CA GLY A 172 -3.10 18.53 0.66
C GLY A 172 -3.35 20.03 0.50
N GLN A 173 -4.54 20.48 0.93
CA GLN A 173 -4.85 21.91 0.92
C GLN A 173 -3.82 22.64 1.80
N PRO A 174 -3.19 23.72 1.31
CA PRO A 174 -2.31 24.56 2.11
C PRO A 174 -3.17 25.28 3.16
N GLY A 175 -3.36 24.62 4.30
CA GLY A 175 -4.32 25.02 5.33
C GLY A 175 -4.81 23.86 6.19
N ASP A 176 -4.68 22.60 5.75
CA ASP A 176 -4.93 21.41 6.58
C ASP A 176 -3.69 21.03 7.43
N THR A 177 -2.94 22.06 7.85
CA THR A 177 -1.78 22.02 8.75
C THR A 177 -2.23 21.83 10.20
N GLY A 178 -3.15 20.90 10.44
CA GLY A 178 -3.47 20.41 11.77
C GLY A 178 -2.31 19.57 12.30
N GLY A 179 -1.16 20.22 12.49
CA GLY A 179 0.14 19.61 12.79
C GLY A 179 0.63 18.71 11.65
N VAL A 180 1.85 18.94 11.19
CA VAL A 180 2.63 17.80 10.69
C VAL A 180 2.79 16.90 11.91
N GLY A 181 1.86 15.97 12.11
CA GLY A 181 1.98 14.99 13.19
C GLY A 181 3.31 14.28 13.06
N ASP A 182 3.86 13.80 14.17
CA ASP A 182 5.13 13.07 14.19
C ASP A 182 5.08 11.70 13.49
N ALA A 183 3.91 11.26 13.04
CA ALA A 183 3.75 9.94 12.46
C ALA A 183 4.50 9.79 11.15
N VAL A 184 5.13 8.64 11.01
CA VAL A 184 5.61 8.10 9.76
C VAL A 184 4.43 7.87 8.82
N ARG A 185 4.61 8.27 7.56
CA ARG A 185 3.61 8.07 6.51
C ARG A 185 4.12 7.16 5.41
N LEU A 186 3.29 6.19 5.02
CA LEU A 186 3.56 5.29 3.92
C LEU A 186 2.77 5.74 2.69
N PHE A 187 3.47 5.93 1.59
CA PHE A 187 2.92 6.43 0.34
C PHE A 187 2.84 5.31 -0.70
N GLY A 188 1.69 5.15 -1.35
CA GLY A 188 1.51 4.13 -2.37
C GLY A 188 0.23 4.26 -3.18
N LEU A 189 0.15 3.42 -4.21
CA LEU A 189 -1.03 3.22 -5.05
C LEU A 189 -1.37 1.73 -5.10
N PRO A 190 -2.62 1.36 -5.38
CA PRO A 190 -2.97 -0.02 -5.67
C PRO A 190 -2.05 -0.67 -6.71
N GLU A 191 -1.68 0.06 -7.77
CA GLU A 191 -0.85 -0.45 -8.84
C GLU A 191 0.62 -0.65 -8.46
N THR A 192 1.13 0.10 -7.48
CA THR A 192 2.54 0.04 -7.10
C THR A 192 2.79 -0.65 -5.77
N GLY A 193 1.74 -0.87 -4.98
CA GLY A 193 1.88 -1.12 -3.55
C GLY A 193 2.40 0.11 -2.80
N LEU A 194 2.91 -0.12 -1.59
CA LEU A 194 3.65 0.90 -0.84
C LEU A 194 5.02 1.12 -1.48
N THR A 195 5.44 2.39 -1.53
CA THR A 195 6.64 2.78 -2.28
C THR A 195 7.61 3.62 -1.47
N HIS A 196 7.12 4.52 -0.61
CA HIS A 196 7.96 5.43 0.16
C HIS A 196 7.49 5.54 1.60
N CYS A 197 8.47 5.83 2.46
CA CYS A 197 8.30 6.25 3.85
C CYS A 197 8.60 7.76 3.94
N ARG A 198 7.68 8.53 4.52
CA ARG A 198 7.79 9.98 4.70
C ARG A 198 7.78 10.29 6.19
N THR A 199 8.82 10.94 6.65
CA THR A 199 8.94 11.51 7.99
C THR A 199 8.25 12.88 8.05
N PRO A 200 8.03 13.45 9.25
CA PRO A 200 7.57 14.83 9.38
C PRO A 200 8.43 15.84 8.59
N ALA A 201 9.75 15.64 8.55
CA ALA A 201 10.66 16.50 7.79
C ALA A 201 10.45 16.41 6.26
N ASP A 202 10.07 15.24 5.75
CA ASP A 202 9.71 15.04 4.34
C ASP A 202 8.39 15.74 3.98
N LEU A 203 7.45 15.77 4.93
CA LEU A 203 6.18 16.49 4.75
C LEU A 203 6.41 18.00 4.71
N GLU A 204 7.22 18.53 5.63
CA GLU A 204 7.59 19.96 5.67
C GLU A 204 8.36 20.40 4.42
N SER A 205 9.20 19.51 3.87
CA SER A 205 9.99 19.78 2.67
C SER A 205 9.28 19.42 1.36
N GLU A 206 8.07 18.84 1.44
CA GLU A 206 7.27 18.38 0.29
C GLU A 206 7.95 17.27 -0.55
N THR A 207 8.93 16.56 0.01
CA THR A 207 9.56 15.41 -0.65
C THR A 207 8.62 14.20 -0.62
N ILE A 208 8.84 13.27 -1.56
CA ILE A 208 8.12 11.99 -1.57
C ILE A 208 8.67 11.00 -0.51
N GLY A 209 9.71 11.39 0.23
CA GLY A 209 10.35 10.57 1.26
C GLY A 209 11.36 9.57 0.71
N THR A 210 11.71 8.60 1.54
CA THR A 210 12.69 7.54 1.22
C THR A 210 11.98 6.34 0.61
N PRO A 211 12.45 5.81 -0.54
CA PRO A 211 11.89 4.58 -1.11
C PRO A 211 12.03 3.40 -0.14
N LEU A 212 11.02 2.53 -0.09
CA LEU A 212 11.11 1.26 0.64
C LEU A 212 12.15 0.33 0.01
N ALA A 213 12.57 -0.70 0.75
CA ALA A 213 13.52 -1.70 0.25
C ALA A 213 13.07 -2.28 -1.10
N ASP A 214 14.02 -2.40 -2.03
CA ASP A 214 13.83 -2.86 -3.42
C ASP A 214 12.86 -2.03 -4.28
N VAL A 215 12.38 -0.89 -3.78
CA VAL A 215 11.61 0.09 -4.55
C VAL A 215 12.56 1.13 -5.14
N ARG A 216 12.37 1.40 -6.43
CA ARG A 216 13.06 2.46 -7.16
C ARG A 216 12.05 3.46 -7.68
N ALA A 217 12.40 4.73 -7.55
CA ALA A 217 11.60 5.85 -8.00
C ALA A 217 12.39 6.72 -8.96
N ARG A 218 11.73 7.27 -9.96
CA ARG A 218 12.31 8.25 -10.87
C ARG A 218 11.25 9.19 -11.42
N VAL A 219 11.71 10.34 -11.89
CA VAL A 219 10.89 11.26 -12.66
C VAL A 219 10.84 10.79 -14.11
N ARG A 220 9.63 10.72 -14.66
CA ARG A 220 9.37 10.46 -16.07
C ARG A 220 8.89 11.76 -16.70
N GLU A 221 9.72 12.31 -17.59
CA GLU A 221 9.41 13.54 -18.31
C GLU A 221 8.31 13.29 -19.36
N ARG A 222 7.29 14.16 -19.39
CA ARG A 222 6.26 14.16 -20.44
C ARG A 222 5.97 15.58 -20.90
N ALA A 223 5.43 15.71 -22.10
CA ALA A 223 5.04 17.00 -22.67
C ALA A 223 4.05 17.77 -21.78
N ASP A 224 3.18 17.05 -21.06
CA ASP A 224 2.12 17.61 -20.23
C ASP A 224 2.49 17.72 -18.74
N GLY A 225 3.75 17.43 -18.39
CA GLY A 225 4.27 17.51 -17.03
C GLY A 225 4.90 16.19 -16.56
N ASP A 226 5.91 16.36 -15.70
CA ASP A 226 6.68 15.28 -15.11
C ASP A 226 5.82 14.42 -14.16
N GLU A 227 5.99 13.10 -14.26
CA GLU A 227 5.25 12.14 -13.42
C GLU A 227 6.18 11.15 -12.72
N LEU A 228 5.74 10.63 -11.59
CA LEU A 228 6.48 9.63 -10.83
C LEU A 228 6.33 8.25 -11.50
N ALA A 229 7.46 7.60 -11.75
CA ALA A 229 7.52 6.21 -12.20
C ALA A 229 8.19 5.34 -11.13
N ILE A 230 7.59 4.16 -10.88
CA ILE A 230 8.02 3.24 -9.83
C ILE A 230 8.40 1.88 -10.43
N ALA A 231 9.53 1.34 -10.00
CA ALA A 231 9.90 -0.05 -10.20
C ALA A 231 10.03 -0.76 -8.83
N GLY A 232 9.57 -2.00 -8.73
CA GLY A 232 9.67 -2.77 -7.50
C GLY A 232 9.05 -4.15 -7.60
N PRO A 233 9.16 -4.98 -6.55
CA PRO A 233 8.68 -6.35 -6.59
C PRO A 233 7.18 -6.50 -6.33
N ALA A 234 6.53 -5.47 -5.78
CA ALA A 234 5.11 -5.47 -5.42
C ALA A 234 4.18 -4.80 -6.46
N LEU A 235 4.71 -4.46 -7.64
CA LEU A 235 3.93 -3.86 -8.72
C LEU A 235 2.77 -4.78 -9.15
N MET A 236 1.66 -4.20 -9.60
CA MET A 236 0.57 -4.96 -10.22
C MET A 236 1.07 -5.73 -11.45
N ASP A 237 0.43 -6.84 -11.78
CA ASP A 237 0.60 -7.51 -13.07
C ASP A 237 -0.02 -6.70 -14.21
N GLY A 238 -1.18 -6.11 -13.96
CA GLY A 238 -1.86 -5.23 -14.91
C GLY A 238 -3.31 -4.98 -14.51
N TYR A 239 -4.07 -4.39 -15.43
CA TYR A 239 -5.50 -4.19 -15.29
C TYR A 239 -6.27 -5.35 -15.91
N PHE A 240 -7.16 -5.98 -15.13
CA PHE A 240 -7.97 -7.11 -15.57
C PHE A 240 -8.81 -6.72 -16.80
N GLU A 241 -8.68 -7.51 -17.88
CA GLU A 241 -9.36 -7.28 -19.17
C GLU A 241 -9.11 -5.90 -19.81
N ARG A 242 -8.04 -5.19 -19.40
CA ARG A 242 -7.68 -3.86 -19.93
C ARG A 242 -6.19 -3.79 -20.28
N SER A 243 -5.75 -4.64 -21.21
CA SER A 243 -4.34 -4.70 -21.64
C SER A 243 -3.84 -3.36 -22.20
N ALA A 244 -4.64 -2.64 -22.99
CA ALA A 244 -4.23 -1.34 -23.55
C ALA A 244 -3.91 -0.30 -22.46
N LEU A 245 -4.69 -0.27 -21.37
CA LEU A 245 -4.43 0.59 -20.23
C LEU A 245 -3.19 0.15 -19.44
N THR A 246 -2.93 -1.17 -19.42
CA THR A 246 -1.72 -1.74 -18.80
C THR A 246 -0.48 -1.34 -19.60
N ASP A 247 -0.55 -1.41 -20.93
CA ASP A 247 0.53 -1.00 -21.83
C ASP A 247 0.80 0.51 -21.73
N GLU A 248 -0.23 1.34 -21.52
CA GLU A 248 -0.07 2.78 -21.32
C GLU A 248 0.58 3.12 -19.96
N ALA A 249 0.18 2.41 -18.91
CA ALA A 249 0.66 2.63 -17.55
C ALA A 249 2.05 2.03 -17.30
N THR A 250 2.55 1.17 -18.18
CA THR A 250 3.82 0.45 -17.97
C THR A 250 4.87 0.81 -19.01
N GLU A 251 6.13 0.81 -18.61
CA GLU A 251 7.26 0.96 -19.51
C GLU A 251 8.40 0.02 -19.10
N THR A 252 9.21 -0.41 -20.06
CA THR A 252 10.40 -1.23 -19.80
C THR A 252 11.65 -0.42 -20.06
N ILE A 253 12.52 -0.32 -19.06
CA ILE A 253 13.73 0.51 -19.11
C ILE A 253 14.86 -0.25 -18.45
N ASP A 254 15.95 -0.41 -19.20
CA ASP A 254 17.10 -1.22 -18.81
C ASP A 254 16.74 -2.67 -18.41
N GLY A 255 15.65 -3.19 -19.01
CA GLY A 255 15.12 -4.53 -18.72
C GLY A 255 14.18 -4.60 -17.52
N ASP A 256 14.02 -3.51 -16.78
CA ASP A 256 13.13 -3.41 -15.63
C ASP A 256 11.76 -2.86 -16.03
N ARG A 257 10.72 -3.35 -15.38
CA ARG A 257 9.35 -2.85 -15.55
C ARG A 257 9.08 -1.70 -14.58
N TRP A 258 8.58 -0.60 -15.13
CA TRP A 258 8.20 0.60 -14.40
C TRP A 258 6.71 0.86 -14.59
N ILE A 259 6.05 1.35 -13.53
CA ILE A 259 4.67 1.83 -13.56
C ILE A 259 4.66 3.35 -13.46
N ALA A 260 4.06 3.98 -14.45
CA ALA A 260 3.68 5.39 -14.43
C ALA A 260 2.48 5.58 -13.50
N THR A 261 2.70 6.34 -12.43
CA THR A 261 1.69 6.50 -11.36
C THR A 261 0.64 7.56 -11.67
N GLY A 262 0.94 8.47 -12.60
CA GLY A 262 0.15 9.69 -12.82
C GLY A 262 0.28 10.73 -11.70
N VAL A 263 1.13 10.48 -10.70
CA VAL A 263 1.44 11.44 -9.62
C VAL A 263 2.38 12.49 -10.18
N PRO A 264 2.00 13.78 -10.18
CA PRO A 264 2.84 14.84 -10.71
C PRO A 264 3.97 15.14 -9.71
N VAL A 265 5.20 15.15 -10.21
CA VAL A 265 6.41 15.37 -9.41
C VAL A 265 7.39 16.25 -10.18
N ARG A 266 8.47 16.68 -9.51
CA ARG A 266 9.60 17.35 -10.16
C ARG A 266 10.89 17.03 -9.43
N SER A 267 12.02 17.21 -10.11
CA SER A 267 13.33 17.17 -9.47
C SER A 267 13.67 18.54 -8.87
N ARG A 268 14.07 18.58 -7.60
CA ARG A 268 14.59 19.77 -6.90
C ARG A 268 15.83 19.36 -6.11
N ASN A 269 17.00 19.87 -6.49
CA ASN A 269 18.28 19.53 -5.86
C ASN A 269 18.53 18.00 -5.80
N ASP A 270 18.28 17.30 -6.89
CA ASP A 270 18.38 15.83 -7.01
C ASP A 270 17.38 15.03 -6.14
N GLU A 271 16.44 15.69 -5.47
CA GLU A 271 15.32 15.06 -4.76
C GLU A 271 14.03 15.11 -5.59
N ILE A 272 13.18 14.10 -5.44
CA ILE A 272 11.85 14.08 -6.06
C ILE A 272 10.86 14.72 -5.08
N VAL A 273 10.19 15.78 -5.52
CA VAL A 273 9.18 16.50 -4.73
C VAL A 273 7.83 16.49 -5.44
N LEU A 274 6.76 16.53 -4.66
CA LEU A 274 5.39 16.57 -5.20
C LEU A 274 5.17 17.91 -5.93
N ALA A 275 4.45 17.87 -7.07
CA ALA A 275 4.03 19.09 -7.75
C ALA A 275 2.83 19.72 -7.01
N THR A 276 2.81 21.06 -6.92
CA THR A 276 1.75 21.77 -6.19
C THR A 276 0.44 21.83 -6.98
N GLY A 277 -0.71 21.98 -6.29
CA GLY A 277 -2.05 21.91 -6.90
C GLY A 277 -2.30 22.86 -8.09
N THR A 278 -1.63 24.01 -8.16
CA THR A 278 -1.74 24.92 -9.32
C THR A 278 -1.04 24.39 -10.57
N GLU A 279 -0.03 23.55 -10.40
CA GLU A 279 0.74 22.90 -11.47
C GLU A 279 0.09 21.58 -11.89
N ALA A 280 -0.41 20.79 -10.93
CA ALA A 280 -1.18 19.57 -11.18
C ALA A 280 -2.44 19.83 -12.03
N THR A 281 -3.11 20.97 -11.83
CA THR A 281 -4.29 21.38 -12.61
C THR A 281 -3.94 21.66 -14.08
N ARG A 282 -2.73 22.14 -14.37
CA ARG A 282 -2.27 22.45 -15.74
C ARG A 282 -1.95 21.17 -16.51
N ALA A 283 -1.36 20.17 -15.85
CA ALA A 283 -1.12 18.83 -16.40
C ALA A 283 -2.43 18.05 -16.63
N ALA A 284 -3.44 18.24 -15.77
CA ALA A 284 -4.75 17.61 -15.93
C ALA A 284 -5.62 18.27 -17.01
N SER A 285 -5.44 19.57 -17.29
CA SER A 285 -6.27 20.32 -18.26
C SER A 285 -5.82 20.19 -19.72
N THR A 286 -4.69 19.52 -19.98
CA THR A 286 -4.13 19.31 -21.32
C THR A 286 -4.25 17.86 -21.81
N ARG A 287 -4.80 16.96 -20.98
CA ARG A 287 -5.13 15.56 -21.32
C ARG A 287 -6.57 15.42 -21.81
#